data_AF-A0A7Y2K5B1-F1
#
_entry.id   AF-A0A7Y2K5B1-F1
#
_cell.length_a   1.000
_cell.length_b   1.000
_cell.length_c   1.000
_cell.angle_alpha   90.00
_cell.angle_beta   90.00
_cell.angle_gamma   90.00
#
_symmetry.space_group_name_H-M   'P 1'
#
loop_
_entity.id
_entity.type
_entity.pdbx_description
1 polymer ?
#
loop_
_entity_poly.entity_id
_entity_poly.type
_entity_poly.pdbx_seq_one_letter_code
_entity_poly.pdbx_strand_id
1 'polypeptide(L)'
;SDPRIDLLNIVTNKYLQAGGKIAFSMTFQTASEEFQFDLSILQGFLPVDSVSSALAFLLSGADVLLSEPSSGYPPLQTTETISFVRTYIPNSIVSTKTYELSSTQLSGNIGFITNDKTRFFIGLPLHQCDGGDSNVDVLLEKVFFEEFGLVP
;
A
#
# COMPACT_ATOMS: atom_id res chain seq x y z
N SER A 1 -12.62 11.74 -2.88
CA SER A 1 -13.60 11.14 -1.96
C SER A 1 -12.85 10.32 -0.94
N ASP A 2 -12.91 10.69 0.34
CA ASP A 2 -12.06 10.10 1.37
C ASP A 2 -12.73 8.83 1.97
N PRO A 3 -12.15 7.62 1.82
CA PRO A 3 -12.78 6.39 2.28
C PRO A 3 -12.64 6.24 3.80
N ARG A 4 -13.77 6.28 4.50
CA ARG A 4 -13.89 6.00 5.94
C ARG A 4 -13.31 4.63 6.32
N ILE A 5 -12.09 4.62 6.86
CA ILE A 5 -11.34 3.40 7.24
C ILE A 5 -12.07 2.64 8.37
N ASP A 6 -12.77 3.35 9.25
CA ASP A 6 -13.64 2.78 10.28
C ASP A 6 -14.76 1.90 9.68
N LEU A 7 -15.43 2.39 8.62
CA LEU A 7 -16.45 1.62 7.91
C LEU A 7 -15.86 0.46 7.12
N LEU A 8 -14.71 0.67 6.45
CA LEU A 8 -13.98 -0.40 5.76
C LEU A 8 -13.59 -1.52 6.74
N ASN A 9 -13.13 -1.18 7.93
CA ASN A 9 -12.77 -2.14 8.97
C ASN A 9 -13.97 -2.99 9.42
N ILE A 10 -15.11 -2.36 9.73
CA ILE A 10 -16.35 -3.05 10.12
C ILE A 10 -16.80 -4.02 9.03
N VAL A 11 -16.86 -3.58 7.76
CA VAL A 11 -17.30 -4.40 6.63
C VAL A 11 -16.33 -5.55 6.36
N THR A 12 -15.02 -5.27 6.40
CA THR A 12 -13.96 -6.26 6.17
C THR A 12 -14.00 -7.36 7.22
N ASN A 13 -14.06 -7.01 8.50
CA ASN A 13 -14.12 -8.03 9.56
C ASN A 13 -15.41 -8.86 9.49
N LYS A 14 -16.56 -8.24 9.15
CA LYS A 14 -17.82 -8.98 8.93
C LYS A 14 -17.73 -9.98 7.76
N TYR A 15 -17.10 -9.59 6.66
CA TYR A 15 -16.90 -10.45 5.49
C TYR A 15 -15.95 -11.62 5.79
N LEU A 16 -14.85 -11.36 6.48
CA LEU A 16 -13.89 -12.39 6.91
C LEU A 16 -14.50 -13.36 7.93
N GLN A 17 -15.29 -12.86 8.89
CA GLN A 17 -16.05 -13.69 9.84
C GLN A 17 -17.07 -14.62 9.16
N ALA A 18 -17.55 -14.26 7.97
CA ALA A 18 -18.41 -15.12 7.14
C ALA A 18 -17.62 -16.17 6.32
N GLY A 19 -16.30 -16.27 6.49
CA GLY A 19 -15.42 -17.16 5.73
C GLY A 19 -14.94 -16.60 4.39
N GLY A 20 -15.20 -15.31 4.11
CA GLY A 20 -14.68 -14.63 2.92
C GLY A 20 -13.17 -14.47 2.95
N LYS A 21 -12.56 -14.30 1.77
CA LYS A 21 -11.14 -13.95 1.61
C LYS A 21 -11.01 -12.69 0.77
N ILE A 22 -10.13 -11.75 1.17
CA ILE A 22 -10.06 -10.42 0.57
C ILE A 22 -8.62 -9.97 0.31
N ALA A 23 -8.40 -9.38 -0.88
CA ALA A 23 -7.15 -8.79 -1.28
C ALA A 23 -7.32 -7.28 -1.45
N PHE A 24 -6.42 -6.49 -0.87
CA PHE A 24 -6.40 -5.04 -0.97
C PHE A 24 -5.13 -4.55 -1.66
N SER A 25 -5.29 -3.62 -2.60
CA SER A 25 -4.22 -2.79 -3.16
C SER A 25 -4.62 -1.33 -3.01
N MET A 26 -3.98 -0.62 -2.08
CA MET A 26 -4.28 0.79 -1.79
C MET A 26 -3.14 1.46 -0.99
N THR A 27 -3.02 2.77 -1.13
CA THR A 27 -2.01 3.60 -0.45
C THR A 27 -2.62 4.41 0.69
N PHE A 28 -1.87 4.62 1.78
CA PHE A 28 -2.26 5.52 2.87
C PHE A 28 -1.31 6.71 2.96
N GLN A 29 -1.87 7.92 2.97
CA GLN A 29 -1.10 9.16 3.14
C GLN A 29 -0.67 9.35 4.61
N THR A 30 0.23 10.30 4.87
CA THR A 30 0.54 10.74 6.24
C THR A 30 -0.60 11.60 6.79
N ALA A 31 -0.79 11.60 8.11
CA ALA A 31 -1.74 12.48 8.76
C ALA A 31 -1.48 13.96 8.39
N SER A 32 -2.53 14.68 8.03
CA SER A 32 -2.53 16.13 7.81
C SER A 32 -3.72 16.75 8.53
N GLU A 33 -3.83 18.08 8.51
CA GLU A 33 -5.00 18.78 9.05
C GLU A 33 -6.29 18.43 8.30
N GLU A 34 -6.17 18.01 7.03
CA GLU A 34 -7.29 17.60 6.16
C GLU A 34 -7.55 16.07 6.21
N PHE A 35 -6.51 15.25 6.42
CA PHE A 35 -6.59 13.79 6.48
C PHE A 35 -6.08 13.28 7.84
N GLN A 36 -6.99 13.10 8.79
CA GLN A 36 -6.69 12.61 10.14
C GLN A 36 -6.39 11.10 10.13
N PHE A 37 -5.14 10.73 9.82
CA PHE A 37 -4.64 9.35 9.89
C PHE A 37 -4.14 9.02 11.30
N ASP A 38 -4.89 8.19 12.03
CA ASP A 38 -4.43 7.57 13.28
C ASP A 38 -3.97 6.13 13.00
N LEU A 39 -2.78 5.79 13.52
CA LEU A 39 -2.26 4.43 13.52
C LEU A 39 -3.23 3.46 14.19
N SER A 40 -3.97 3.87 15.24
CA SER A 40 -4.93 2.99 15.92
C SER A 40 -6.08 2.55 14.99
N ILE A 41 -6.53 3.43 14.10
CA ILE A 41 -7.57 3.14 13.10
C ILE A 41 -7.00 2.22 12.01
N LEU A 42 -5.76 2.47 11.56
CA LEU A 42 -5.10 1.57 10.61
C LEU A 42 -4.88 0.18 11.21
N GLN A 43 -4.50 0.08 12.49
CA GLN A 43 -4.31 -1.18 13.21
C GLN A 43 -5.59 -1.99 13.37
N GLY A 44 -6.74 -1.32 13.46
CA GLY A 44 -8.03 -1.99 13.33
C GLY A 44 -8.21 -2.63 11.94
N PHE A 45 -7.86 -1.91 10.88
CA PHE A 45 -8.06 -2.34 9.49
C PHE A 45 -6.98 -3.28 8.95
N LEU A 46 -5.74 -3.21 9.44
CA LEU A 46 -4.59 -4.00 9.00
C LEU A 46 -3.75 -4.47 10.19
N PRO A 47 -3.28 -5.74 10.20
CA PRO A 47 -2.42 -6.28 11.25
C PRO A 47 -0.98 -5.74 11.15
N VAL A 48 -0.76 -4.49 11.53
CA VAL A 48 0.56 -3.82 11.48
C VAL A 48 0.96 -3.28 12.85
N ASP A 49 2.21 -3.46 13.24
CA ASP A 49 2.74 -2.89 14.50
C ASP A 49 3.13 -1.42 14.31
N SER A 50 3.63 -1.04 13.12
CA SER A 50 3.91 0.35 12.76
C SER A 50 4.03 0.55 11.25
N VAL A 51 4.20 1.80 10.83
CA VAL A 51 4.35 2.25 9.44
C VAL A 51 5.42 3.33 9.33
N SER A 52 6.10 3.42 8.18
CA SER A 52 7.02 4.53 7.90
C SER A 52 6.28 5.85 7.71
N SER A 53 7.00 6.96 7.61
CA SER A 53 6.46 8.15 6.94
C SER A 53 6.05 7.78 5.50
N ALA A 54 4.97 8.36 4.97
CA ALA A 54 4.71 8.24 3.54
C ALA A 54 5.73 9.07 2.76
N LEU A 55 6.38 8.42 1.80
CA LEU A 55 7.23 9.08 0.82
C LEU A 55 6.37 9.40 -0.41
N ALA A 56 6.31 10.67 -0.76
CA ALA A 56 5.90 11.08 -2.10
C ALA A 56 6.94 10.56 -3.09
N PHE A 57 6.52 9.77 -4.08
CA PHE A 57 7.37 9.34 -5.18
C PHE A 57 6.72 9.65 -6.51
N LEU A 58 7.56 9.89 -7.52
CA LEU A 58 7.11 10.11 -8.89
C LEU A 58 6.94 8.76 -9.57
N LEU A 59 5.80 8.59 -10.25
CA LEU A 59 5.57 7.43 -11.09
C LEU A 59 6.51 7.48 -12.31
N SER A 60 6.89 6.31 -12.81
CA SER A 60 7.60 6.21 -14.08
C SER A 60 6.73 6.83 -15.19
N GLY A 61 7.24 7.87 -15.85
CA GLY A 61 6.49 8.63 -16.87
C GLY A 61 5.69 9.85 -16.36
N ALA A 62 5.83 10.27 -15.10
CA ALA A 62 5.25 11.52 -14.62
C ALA A 62 5.96 12.76 -15.22
N ASP A 63 5.22 13.64 -15.89
CA ASP A 63 5.76 14.89 -16.43
C ASP A 63 5.99 15.95 -15.33
N VAL A 64 7.23 16.41 -15.23
CA VAL A 64 7.65 17.46 -14.31
C VAL A 64 7.61 18.81 -15.05
N LEU A 65 6.83 19.76 -14.55
CA LEU A 65 6.73 21.11 -15.10
C LEU A 65 7.50 22.13 -14.24
N LEU A 66 8.12 23.10 -14.91
CA LEU A 66 8.91 24.14 -14.27
C LEU A 66 8.00 25.26 -13.71
N SER A 67 8.27 25.71 -12.49
CA SER A 67 7.52 26.80 -11.84
C SER A 67 8.44 27.92 -11.30
N GLU A 68 8.97 28.77 -12.19
CA GLU A 68 9.66 30.07 -11.93
C GLU A 68 10.45 30.22 -10.58
N PRO A 69 11.79 30.03 -10.58
CA PRO A 69 12.57 30.11 -9.35
C PRO A 69 13.03 31.54 -9.02
N SER A 70 12.65 32.04 -7.84
CA SER A 70 13.50 33.00 -7.16
C SER A 70 14.77 32.25 -6.68
N SER A 71 15.95 32.74 -7.08
CA SER A 71 17.29 32.22 -6.71
C SER A 71 17.78 30.93 -7.41
N GLY A 72 17.99 30.99 -8.73
CA GLY A 72 19.17 30.38 -9.38
C GLY A 72 19.23 28.85 -9.54
N TYR A 73 18.24 28.11 -9.07
CA TYR A 73 18.11 26.65 -9.25
C TYR A 73 16.74 26.33 -9.88
N PRO A 74 16.62 25.35 -10.80
CA PRO A 74 15.35 25.01 -11.41
C PRO A 74 14.38 24.41 -10.37
N PRO A 75 13.14 24.92 -10.27
CA PRO A 75 12.12 24.42 -9.36
C PRO A 75 11.33 23.32 -10.06
N LEU A 76 11.26 22.16 -9.41
CA LEU A 76 10.57 20.99 -9.94
C LEU A 76 9.22 20.87 -9.24
N GLN A 77 8.12 21.11 -9.96
CA GLN A 77 6.77 20.74 -9.53
C GLN A 77 6.16 19.78 -10.56
N THR A 78 5.19 18.97 -10.15
CA THR A 78 4.57 17.95 -11.00
C THR A 78 3.08 18.18 -11.07
N THR A 79 2.49 18.21 -12.26
CA THR A 79 1.06 18.48 -12.41
C THR A 79 0.18 17.28 -12.03
N GLU A 80 0.56 16.08 -12.46
CA GLU A 80 0.08 14.76 -11.99
C GLU A 80 1.20 13.73 -12.27
N THR A 81 1.37 12.63 -11.53
CA THR A 81 0.72 12.15 -10.30
C THR A 81 1.77 11.94 -9.21
N ILE A 82 1.51 12.42 -7.99
CA ILE A 82 2.29 12.06 -6.79
C ILE A 82 1.62 10.85 -6.14
N SER A 83 2.27 9.70 -6.19
CA SER A 83 1.84 8.52 -5.44
C SER A 83 2.54 8.51 -4.08
N PHE A 84 1.86 8.01 -3.05
CA PHE A 84 2.37 7.94 -1.69
C PHE A 84 2.61 6.49 -1.32
N VAL A 85 3.87 6.10 -1.20
CA VAL A 85 4.25 4.77 -0.71
C VAL A 85 4.84 4.88 0.68
N ARG A 86 4.50 3.93 1.54
CA ARG A 86 5.03 3.76 2.89
C ARG A 86 5.33 2.29 3.11
N THR A 87 6.32 1.98 3.92
CA THR A 87 6.57 0.62 4.36
C THR A 87 5.78 0.33 5.64
N TYR A 88 5.45 -0.94 5.83
CA TYR A 88 4.66 -1.44 6.94
C TYR A 88 5.49 -2.46 7.69
N ILE A 89 5.42 -2.43 9.02
CA ILE A 89 5.93 -3.50 9.87
C ILE A 89 4.71 -4.36 10.24
N PRO A 90 4.42 -5.44 9.49
CA PRO A 90 3.30 -6.33 9.81
C PRO A 90 3.52 -7.04 11.14
N ASN A 91 2.44 -7.29 11.88
CA ASN A 91 2.51 -8.03 13.13
C ASN A 91 2.86 -9.49 12.85
N SER A 92 4.04 -9.91 13.28
CA SER A 92 4.64 -11.21 12.93
C SER A 92 3.93 -12.42 13.54
N ILE A 93 3.06 -12.23 14.55
CA ILE A 93 2.27 -13.31 15.16
C ILE A 93 1.12 -13.71 14.22
N VAL A 94 0.50 -12.73 13.55
CA VAL A 94 -0.72 -12.93 12.74
C VAL A 94 -0.55 -12.73 11.24
N SER A 95 0.62 -12.25 10.79
CA SER A 95 0.87 -11.98 9.37
C SER A 95 2.33 -12.18 8.95
N THR A 96 2.49 -12.53 7.68
CA THR A 96 3.77 -12.82 7.03
C THR A 96 4.00 -11.82 5.89
N LYS A 97 5.22 -11.30 5.80
CA LYS A 97 5.66 -10.41 4.71
C LYS A 97 5.61 -11.11 3.35
N THR A 98 5.11 -10.43 2.33
CA THR A 98 4.98 -10.98 0.96
C THR A 98 5.63 -10.12 -0.11
N TYR A 99 5.85 -8.82 0.13
CA TYR A 99 6.43 -7.92 -0.86
C TYR A 99 7.32 -6.86 -0.20
N GLU A 100 8.61 -6.90 -0.51
CA GLU A 100 9.63 -5.92 -0.09
C GLU A 100 9.96 -5.01 -1.28
N LEU A 101 9.83 -3.69 -1.11
CA LEU A 101 10.29 -2.71 -2.09
C LEU A 101 11.78 -2.46 -1.87
N SER A 102 12.56 -2.43 -2.96
CA SER A 102 13.97 -2.02 -2.93
C SER A 102 14.18 -0.87 -3.89
N SER A 103 14.41 0.33 -3.35
CA SER A 103 14.72 1.52 -4.14
C SER A 103 15.63 2.48 -3.36
N THR A 104 16.29 3.38 -4.08
CA THR A 104 17.16 4.42 -3.51
C THR A 104 16.40 5.46 -2.67
N GLN A 105 15.07 5.55 -2.80
CA GLN A 105 14.23 6.53 -2.11
C GLN A 105 13.45 5.91 -0.93
N LEU A 106 12.93 4.70 -1.11
CA LEU A 106 12.27 3.92 -0.06
C LEU A 106 12.60 2.43 -0.21
N SER A 107 12.99 1.80 0.89
CA SER A 107 13.22 0.35 0.95
C SER A 107 12.53 -0.24 2.16
N GLY A 108 11.96 -1.43 1.99
CA GLY A 108 11.25 -2.18 3.04
C GLY A 108 9.88 -2.70 2.61
N ASN A 109 9.20 -3.37 3.55
CA ASN A 109 8.02 -4.16 3.25
C ASN A 109 6.80 -3.30 2.89
N ILE A 110 6.21 -3.54 1.72
CA ILE A 110 4.97 -2.89 1.28
C ILE A 110 3.79 -3.87 1.18
N GLY A 111 4.00 -5.18 1.21
CA GLY A 111 2.93 -6.19 1.14
C GLY A 111 3.03 -7.29 2.19
N PHE A 112 1.90 -7.81 2.65
CA PHE A 112 1.82 -8.92 3.60
C PHE A 112 0.50 -9.69 3.46
N ILE A 113 0.48 -10.92 3.98
CA ILE A 113 -0.71 -11.78 4.08
C ILE A 113 -0.91 -12.21 5.54
N THR A 114 -2.15 -12.39 5.98
CA THR A 114 -2.43 -12.99 7.29
C THR A 114 -2.12 -14.48 7.30
N ASN A 115 -1.68 -15.01 8.44
CA ASN A 115 -1.23 -16.40 8.59
C ASN A 115 -2.39 -17.42 8.44
N ASP A 116 -3.64 -16.97 8.55
CA ASP A 116 -4.86 -17.74 8.26
C ASP A 116 -5.24 -17.75 6.76
N LYS A 117 -4.48 -17.04 5.92
CA LYS A 117 -4.68 -16.91 4.46
C LYS A 117 -6.04 -16.29 4.08
N THR A 118 -6.59 -15.41 4.93
CA THR A 118 -7.88 -14.74 4.66
C THR A 118 -7.76 -13.30 4.16
N ARG A 119 -6.67 -12.59 4.48
CA ARG A 119 -6.46 -11.18 4.12
C ARG A 119 -5.07 -10.98 3.50
N PHE A 120 -5.04 -10.48 2.27
CA PHE A 120 -3.83 -10.00 1.61
C PHE A 120 -3.89 -8.47 1.48
N PHE A 121 -2.75 -7.81 1.68
CA PHE A 121 -2.60 -6.36 1.50
C PHE A 121 -1.30 -6.02 0.77
N ILE A 122 -1.38 -5.08 -0.16
CA ILE A 122 -0.21 -4.40 -0.73
C ILE A 122 -0.42 -2.87 -0.77
N GLY A 123 0.55 -2.15 -0.24
CA GLY A 123 0.56 -0.70 -0.04
C GLY A 123 0.92 0.12 -1.27
N LEU A 124 0.64 -0.41 -2.46
CA LEU A 124 0.98 0.16 -3.77
C LEU A 124 -0.06 -0.33 -4.80
N PRO A 125 -0.47 0.49 -5.79
CA PRO A 125 -1.34 0.04 -6.88
C PRO A 125 -0.67 -1.07 -7.70
N LEU A 126 -1.38 -2.16 -8.00
CA LEU A 126 -0.81 -3.34 -8.66
C LEU A 126 -0.04 -3.02 -9.95
N HIS A 127 -0.56 -2.14 -10.81
CA HIS A 127 0.09 -1.70 -12.05
C HIS A 127 1.42 -0.94 -11.85
N GLN A 128 1.77 -0.58 -10.61
CA GLN A 128 3.03 0.09 -10.24
C GLN A 128 4.01 -0.88 -9.57
N CYS A 129 3.57 -2.09 -9.23
CA CYS A 129 4.42 -3.14 -8.67
C CYS A 129 5.28 -3.82 -9.75
N ASP A 130 4.92 -3.77 -11.04
CA ASP A 130 5.71 -4.31 -12.17
C ASP A 130 6.96 -3.48 -12.54
N GLY A 131 7.55 -2.78 -11.57
CA GLY A 131 8.80 -2.03 -11.75
C GLY A 131 10.04 -2.91 -11.60
N GLY A 132 10.54 -3.47 -12.71
CA GLY A 132 11.80 -4.23 -12.77
C GLY A 132 11.59 -5.74 -12.85
N ASP A 133 12.41 -6.54 -12.14
CA ASP A 133 12.31 -8.01 -12.11
C ASP A 133 11.13 -8.55 -11.27
N SER A 134 10.21 -7.67 -10.86
CA SER A 134 9.01 -8.04 -10.08
C SER A 134 7.85 -8.34 -11.01
N ASN A 135 7.20 -9.49 -10.81
CA ASN A 135 6.15 -9.99 -11.69
C ASN A 135 4.83 -10.09 -10.90
N VAL A 136 3.93 -9.13 -11.10
CA VAL A 136 2.67 -9.03 -10.36
C VAL A 136 1.74 -10.21 -10.68
N ASP A 137 1.76 -10.73 -11.90
CA ASP A 137 0.94 -11.90 -12.27
C ASP A 137 1.29 -13.10 -11.38
N VAL A 138 2.57 -13.35 -11.12
CA VAL A 138 3.03 -14.43 -10.22
C VAL A 138 2.64 -14.17 -8.76
N LEU A 139 2.61 -12.92 -8.32
CA LEU A 139 2.14 -12.55 -6.97
C LEU A 139 0.63 -12.81 -6.85
N LEU A 140 -0.16 -12.39 -7.83
CA LEU A 140 -1.60 -12.58 -7.85
C LEU A 140 -1.96 -14.06 -8.01
N GLU A 141 -1.22 -14.82 -8.82
CA GLU A 141 -1.42 -16.27 -8.99
C GLU A 141 -1.26 -16.99 -7.64
N LYS A 142 -0.19 -16.70 -6.91
CA LYS A 142 0.05 -17.24 -5.56
C LYS A 142 -1.05 -16.83 -4.58
N VAL A 143 -1.38 -15.54 -4.52
CA VAL A 143 -2.40 -15.06 -3.57
C VAL A 143 -3.77 -15.67 -3.87
N PHE A 144 -4.19 -15.75 -5.12
CA PHE A 144 -5.55 -16.18 -5.48
C PHE A 144 -5.71 -17.70 -5.59
N PHE A 145 -4.77 -18.42 -6.20
CA PHE A 145 -4.88 -19.86 -6.44
C PHE A 145 -4.18 -20.69 -5.33
N GLU A 146 -2.96 -20.34 -4.91
CA GLU A 146 -2.24 -21.12 -3.87
C GLU A 146 -2.70 -20.79 -2.43
N GLU A 147 -2.88 -19.51 -2.11
CA GLU A 147 -3.21 -19.05 -0.75
C GLU A 147 -4.73 -18.97 -0.52
N PHE A 148 -5.46 -18.34 -1.45
CA PHE A 148 -6.92 -18.24 -1.33
C PHE A 148 -7.63 -19.51 -1.78
N GLY A 149 -7.02 -20.35 -2.62
CA GLY A 149 -7.61 -21.62 -3.06
C GLY A 149 -8.77 -21.45 -4.04
N LEU A 150 -8.77 -20.37 -4.83
CA LEU A 150 -9.67 -20.26 -5.97
C LEU A 150 -9.29 -21.36 -6.99
N VAL A 151 -10.31 -21.99 -7.57
CA VAL A 151 -10.16 -23.03 -8.60
C VAL A 151 -10.84 -22.51 -9.87
N PRO A 152 -10.23 -22.65 -11.06
CA PRO A 152 -10.84 -22.27 -12.34
C PRO A 152 -12.17 -22.96 -12.65
#